data_AF-A0A346CB80-F1
#
_entry.id   AF-A0A346CB80-F1
#
_cell.length_a   1.000
_cell.length_b   1.000
_cell.length_c   1.000
_cell.angle_alpha   90.00
_cell.angle_beta   90.00
_cell.angle_gamma   90.00
#
_symmetry.space_group_name_H-M   'P 1'
#
loop_
_entity.id
_entity.type
_entity.pdbx_description
1 polymer ?
#
loop_
_entity_poly.entity_id
_entity_poly.type
_entity_poly.pdbx_seq_one_letter_code
_entity_poly.pdbx_strand_id
1 'polypeptide(L)'
;MGRRGTARASGRRRTGRVGGGLLALLVGLLGTGCAAFDTEDDVRRAEELAEESYPGELEVVDARILFPETTGSEVTLSVGDDPDAAVRFRVDADRDRCDGGPDCEVALRKAVDRARREAGHLRAMRAAFDGCGQPLLATDVKLTAPWIEARLTDRTVDDVLARVGACVQRWVTARAERDPGAVPKWVTVNLVAPGAAEDLPAAKSTLPAVVRFTHGPRLAALARDPYYVAAYPVGRDADRTVDAASAGLRIVSPLEERQAFSRRIDASVLPALRATYPDAVTTGGAGMGVWRLEQGTLRRMRGYVLFCERPPADGKQCFGDLAALVTSDPEGRDAEVVEVLTDIRDERGVLRLPPQ
;
A
#
# COMPACT_ATOMS: atom_id res chain seq x y z
N MET A 1 -20.50 64.24 8.85
CA MET A 1 -19.90 65.14 7.85
C MET A 1 -19.00 64.29 6.96
N GLY A 2 -19.09 64.19 5.65
CA GLY A 2 -20.02 64.72 4.67
C GLY A 2 -20.05 63.75 3.48
N ARG A 3 -21.26 63.55 2.92
CA ARG A 3 -21.52 62.93 1.61
C ARG A 3 -20.98 63.81 0.49
N ARG A 4 -20.60 63.20 -0.63
CA ARG A 4 -20.87 63.55 -2.05
C ARG A 4 -20.01 62.60 -2.90
N GLY A 5 -20.49 61.87 -3.91
CA GLY A 5 -21.71 61.95 -4.69
C GLY A 5 -21.34 61.93 -6.17
N THR A 6 -21.71 60.85 -6.88
CA THR A 6 -22.28 60.79 -8.26
C THR A 6 -21.56 61.56 -9.40
N ALA A 7 -21.42 61.10 -10.65
CA ALA A 7 -22.35 60.37 -11.51
C ALA A 7 -21.68 60.06 -12.87
N ARG A 8 -22.25 59.06 -13.59
CA ARG A 8 -22.71 59.07 -15.02
C ARG A 8 -21.77 59.63 -16.12
N ALA A 9 -21.69 59.11 -17.34
CA ALA A 9 -22.53 58.17 -18.09
C ALA A 9 -21.85 57.79 -19.43
N SER A 10 -22.35 56.69 -20.00
CA SER A 10 -22.66 56.42 -21.42
C SER A 10 -21.66 56.77 -22.54
N GLY A 11 -21.32 55.73 -23.31
CA GLY A 11 -20.94 55.88 -24.71
C GLY A 11 -21.16 54.57 -25.49
N ARG A 12 -22.34 54.41 -26.10
CA ARG A 12 -22.63 53.40 -27.14
C ARG A 12 -22.31 54.00 -28.51
N ARG A 13 -21.67 53.23 -29.41
CA ARG A 13 -21.82 53.19 -30.89
C ARG A 13 -20.97 52.00 -31.38
N ARG A 14 -21.55 50.94 -31.97
CA ARG A 14 -21.86 50.72 -33.41
C ARG A 14 -20.61 50.95 -34.28
N THR A 15 -20.15 50.11 -35.20
CA THR A 15 -20.74 49.05 -36.06
C THR A 15 -19.59 48.53 -36.94
N GLY A 16 -19.63 47.28 -37.40
CA GLY A 16 -18.76 46.84 -38.51
C GLY A 16 -18.72 45.33 -38.69
N ARG A 17 -19.48 44.83 -39.68
CA ARG A 17 -19.51 43.44 -40.16
C ARG A 17 -18.33 43.14 -41.10
N VAL A 18 -18.27 41.85 -41.48
CA VAL A 18 -17.60 41.19 -42.62
C VAL A 18 -16.24 40.59 -42.23
N GLY A 19 -15.97 39.29 -42.40
CA GLY A 19 -16.72 38.19 -42.96
C GLY A 19 -15.83 36.93 -43.05
N GLY A 20 -16.45 35.77 -43.25
CA GLY A 20 -15.89 34.60 -43.94
C GLY A 20 -14.81 33.76 -43.23
N GLY A 21 -15.08 32.45 -43.09
CA GLY A 21 -14.02 31.44 -42.99
C GLY A 21 -14.34 30.23 -42.12
N LEU A 22 -14.63 29.10 -42.76
CA LEU A 22 -14.56 27.73 -42.22
C LEU A 22 -13.27 27.51 -41.40
N LEU A 23 -13.32 26.81 -40.26
CA LEU A 23 -13.02 25.37 -40.18
C LEU A 23 -13.12 24.85 -38.75
N ALA A 24 -13.59 23.61 -38.67
CA ALA A 24 -13.80 22.80 -37.49
C ALA A 24 -12.48 22.29 -36.86
N LEU A 25 -12.65 21.65 -35.69
CA LEU A 25 -11.74 20.73 -34.99
C LEU A 25 -10.54 21.37 -34.27
N LEU A 26 -10.75 21.62 -32.97
CA LEU A 26 -9.71 21.55 -31.94
C LEU A 26 -10.38 21.11 -30.64
N VAL A 27 -10.64 19.81 -30.54
CA VAL A 27 -11.01 19.17 -29.27
C VAL A 27 -9.70 18.84 -28.55
N GLY A 28 -9.42 19.65 -27.52
CA GLY A 28 -8.82 19.26 -26.24
C GLY A 28 -7.70 18.21 -26.22
N LEU A 29 -6.49 18.61 -26.64
CA LEU A 29 -5.24 17.96 -26.24
C LEU A 29 -4.60 18.77 -25.12
N LEU A 30 -4.93 18.48 -23.86
CA LEU A 30 -4.14 18.91 -22.70
C LEU A 30 -4.27 17.94 -21.52
N GLY A 31 -3.15 17.28 -21.21
CA GLY A 31 -2.77 16.76 -19.89
C GLY A 31 -2.43 15.27 -19.92
N THR A 32 -1.23 14.78 -19.60
CA THR A 32 0.01 15.31 -19.02
C THR A 32 1.10 14.26 -19.28
N GLY A 33 2.35 14.69 -19.47
CA GLY A 33 3.41 13.90 -20.13
C GLY A 33 4.03 12.73 -19.36
N CYS A 34 4.49 11.74 -20.14
CA CYS A 34 5.86 11.21 -20.20
C CYS A 34 5.92 10.15 -21.33
N ALA A 35 6.71 10.41 -22.39
CA ALA A 35 7.02 9.54 -23.54
C ALA A 35 5.84 9.00 -24.38
N ALA A 36 5.86 9.27 -25.69
CA ALA A 36 4.92 8.74 -26.67
C ALA A 36 5.20 7.25 -26.91
N PHE A 37 4.74 6.42 -25.98
CA PHE A 37 4.58 4.99 -26.20
C PHE A 37 3.09 4.73 -26.25
N ASP A 38 2.65 4.21 -27.39
CA ASP A 38 1.25 4.10 -27.72
C ASP A 38 0.68 2.77 -27.18
N THR A 39 -0.36 2.85 -26.38
CA THR A 39 -1.10 1.67 -25.90
C THR A 39 -2.25 1.30 -26.83
N GLU A 40 -2.50 2.08 -27.89
CA GLU A 40 -3.68 1.93 -28.77
C GLU A 40 -3.76 0.54 -29.41
N ASP A 41 -2.65 -0.01 -29.90
CA ASP A 41 -2.64 -1.34 -30.52
C ASP A 41 -2.96 -2.47 -29.53
N ASP A 42 -2.38 -2.40 -28.33
CA ASP A 42 -2.65 -3.36 -27.25
C ASP A 42 -4.11 -3.25 -26.75
N VAL A 43 -4.64 -2.03 -26.66
CA VAL A 43 -6.04 -1.77 -26.26
C VAL A 43 -6.98 -2.33 -27.31
N ARG A 44 -6.79 -2.00 -28.59
CA ARG A 44 -7.61 -2.52 -29.69
C ARG A 44 -7.58 -4.04 -29.72
N ARG A 45 -6.39 -4.65 -29.55
CA ARG A 45 -6.27 -6.11 -29.51
C ARG A 45 -7.01 -6.71 -28.31
N ALA A 46 -6.98 -6.05 -27.15
CA ALA A 46 -7.75 -6.48 -25.98
C ALA A 46 -9.27 -6.37 -26.20
N GLU A 47 -9.75 -5.31 -26.85
CA GLU A 47 -11.16 -5.13 -27.22
C GLU A 47 -11.62 -6.20 -28.20
N GLU A 48 -10.85 -6.48 -29.25
CA GLU A 48 -11.15 -7.54 -30.21
C GLU A 48 -11.25 -8.90 -29.52
N LEU A 49 -10.25 -9.24 -28.69
CA LEU A 49 -10.25 -10.50 -27.94
C LEU A 49 -11.41 -10.61 -26.95
N ALA A 50 -11.77 -9.49 -26.31
CA ALA A 50 -12.90 -9.39 -25.40
C ALA A 50 -14.22 -9.63 -26.13
N GLU A 51 -14.45 -8.99 -27.28
CA GLU A 51 -15.67 -9.17 -28.06
C GLU A 51 -15.76 -10.57 -28.69
N GLU A 52 -14.64 -11.16 -29.10
CA GLU A 52 -14.59 -12.53 -29.61
C GLU A 52 -14.93 -13.58 -28.53
N SER A 53 -14.43 -13.38 -27.31
CA SER A 53 -14.52 -14.38 -26.24
C SER A 53 -15.67 -14.16 -25.25
N TYR A 54 -16.09 -12.91 -25.05
CA TYR A 54 -17.08 -12.44 -24.08
C TYR A 54 -17.91 -11.28 -24.66
N PRO A 55 -18.71 -11.51 -25.73
CA PRO A 55 -19.38 -10.44 -26.47
C PRO A 55 -20.24 -9.53 -25.59
N GLY A 56 -19.92 -8.24 -25.57
CA GLY A 56 -20.63 -7.24 -24.77
C GLY A 56 -20.53 -7.38 -23.23
N GLU A 57 -19.72 -8.31 -22.70
CA GLU A 57 -19.57 -8.51 -21.26
C GLU A 57 -18.35 -7.78 -20.67
N LEU A 58 -17.34 -7.48 -21.48
CA LEU A 58 -16.10 -6.85 -21.05
C LEU A 58 -15.87 -5.51 -21.78
N GLU A 59 -15.53 -4.48 -21.03
CA GLU A 59 -15.26 -3.14 -21.57
C GLU A 59 -13.93 -2.61 -21.03
N VAL A 60 -13.03 -2.16 -21.91
CA VAL A 60 -11.74 -1.55 -21.51
C VAL A 60 -11.99 -0.23 -20.79
N VAL A 61 -11.41 -0.07 -19.60
CA VAL A 61 -11.56 1.12 -18.76
C VAL A 61 -10.25 1.82 -18.41
N ASP A 62 -9.12 1.14 -18.57
CA ASP A 62 -7.78 1.68 -18.32
C ASP A 62 -6.73 0.85 -19.07
N ALA A 63 -5.61 1.48 -19.42
CA ALA A 63 -4.45 0.80 -20.00
C ALA A 63 -3.18 1.53 -19.57
N ARG A 64 -2.13 0.77 -19.26
CA ARG A 64 -0.82 1.33 -18.90
C ARG A 64 0.33 0.45 -19.32
N ILE A 65 1.44 1.10 -19.60
CA ILE A 65 2.69 0.44 -19.92
C ILE A 65 3.36 0.00 -18.62
N LEU A 66 3.78 -1.26 -18.56
CA LEU A 66 4.57 -1.79 -17.46
C LEU A 66 6.04 -1.93 -17.88
N PHE A 67 6.97 -1.64 -16.98
CA PHE A 67 8.39 -1.87 -17.21
C PHE A 67 8.74 -3.38 -17.12
N PRO A 68 9.54 -3.96 -18.04
CA PRO A 68 10.07 -3.34 -19.25
C PRO A 68 8.97 -3.14 -20.31
N GLU A 69 9.03 -2.01 -21.01
CA GLU A 69 8.02 -1.56 -21.98
C GLU A 69 7.87 -2.51 -23.18
N THR A 70 8.92 -3.30 -23.47
CA THR A 70 9.03 -4.24 -24.62
C THR A 70 8.19 -5.51 -24.52
N THR A 71 7.25 -5.53 -23.58
CA THR A 71 6.48 -6.71 -23.19
C THR A 71 4.97 -6.42 -23.27
N GLY A 72 4.59 -5.32 -23.91
CA GLY A 72 3.20 -4.89 -24.07
C GLY A 72 2.63 -4.15 -22.86
N SER A 73 1.35 -3.81 -22.93
CA SER A 73 0.60 -3.02 -21.95
C SER A 73 -0.24 -3.89 -21.02
N GLU A 74 -0.41 -3.47 -19.77
CA GLU A 74 -1.46 -3.99 -18.89
C GLU A 74 -2.77 -3.29 -19.24
N VAL A 75 -3.76 -4.05 -19.70
CA VAL A 75 -5.11 -3.56 -20.00
C VAL A 75 -6.03 -3.96 -18.86
N THR A 76 -6.88 -3.04 -18.42
CA THR A 76 -7.92 -3.27 -17.42
C THR A 76 -9.30 -3.18 -18.07
N LEU A 77 -10.11 -4.23 -17.88
CA LEU A 77 -11.49 -4.28 -18.35
C LEU A 77 -12.44 -4.38 -17.16
N SER A 78 -13.56 -3.69 -17.25
CA SER A 78 -14.71 -3.91 -16.38
C SER A 78 -15.52 -5.13 -16.84
N VAL A 79 -16.30 -5.70 -15.92
CA VAL A 79 -17.19 -6.85 -16.19
C VAL A 79 -18.63 -6.38 -16.04
N GLY A 80 -19.43 -6.52 -17.10
CA GLY A 80 -20.78 -5.96 -17.17
C GLY A 80 -21.75 -6.46 -16.10
N ASP A 81 -21.62 -7.73 -15.67
CA ASP A 81 -22.46 -8.34 -14.63
C ASP A 81 -21.87 -8.24 -13.21
N ASP A 82 -20.63 -7.76 -13.05
CA ASP A 82 -19.96 -7.63 -11.75
C ASP A 82 -19.22 -6.29 -11.61
N PRO A 83 -19.86 -5.27 -11.00
CA PRO A 83 -19.27 -3.94 -10.86
C PRO A 83 -18.09 -3.86 -9.88
N ASP A 84 -17.81 -4.94 -9.13
CA ASP A 84 -16.63 -4.99 -8.28
C ASP A 84 -15.42 -5.60 -9.01
N ALA A 85 -15.64 -6.39 -10.07
CA ALA A 85 -14.60 -7.12 -10.78
C ALA A 85 -13.89 -6.29 -11.85
N ALA A 86 -12.57 -6.48 -11.95
CA ALA A 86 -11.77 -5.92 -13.03
C ALA A 86 -10.81 -6.97 -13.56
N VAL A 87 -10.90 -7.23 -14.86
CA VAL A 87 -9.96 -8.08 -15.57
C VAL A 87 -8.70 -7.28 -15.82
N ARG A 88 -7.56 -7.76 -15.33
CA ARG A 88 -6.25 -7.19 -15.64
C ARG A 88 -5.38 -8.26 -16.25
N PHE A 89 -4.85 -8.01 -17.43
CA PHE A 89 -3.90 -8.89 -18.08
C PHE A 89 -3.02 -8.09 -19.05
N ARG A 90 -1.87 -8.66 -19.39
CA ARG A 90 -0.90 -8.03 -20.29
C ARG A 90 -1.19 -8.43 -21.72
N VAL A 91 -1.17 -7.47 -22.64
CA VAL A 91 -1.32 -7.66 -24.09
C VAL A 91 -0.11 -7.05 -24.78
N ASP A 92 0.50 -7.80 -25.69
CA ASP A 92 1.58 -7.39 -26.58
C ASP A 92 1.11 -7.70 -28.01
N ALA A 93 0.46 -6.72 -28.64
CA ALA A 93 -0.14 -6.85 -29.96
C ALA A 93 0.92 -7.10 -31.04
N ASP A 94 2.08 -6.45 -30.93
CA ASP A 94 3.21 -6.60 -31.86
C ASP A 94 3.71 -8.04 -31.97
N ARG A 95 3.62 -8.79 -30.86
CA ARG A 95 4.07 -10.19 -30.79
C ARG A 95 2.93 -11.20 -30.72
N ASP A 96 1.69 -10.74 -30.75
CA ASP A 96 0.47 -11.53 -30.51
C ASP A 96 0.61 -12.40 -29.25
N ARG A 97 0.91 -11.76 -28.11
CA ARG A 97 1.07 -12.43 -26.82
C ARG A 97 0.20 -11.81 -25.75
N CYS A 98 -0.33 -12.67 -24.88
CA CYS A 98 -1.04 -12.25 -23.68
C CYS A 98 -0.47 -12.95 -22.45
N ASP A 99 -0.26 -12.19 -21.36
CA ASP A 99 0.42 -12.64 -20.13
C ASP A 99 1.74 -13.42 -20.43
N GLY A 100 2.45 -13.01 -21.49
CA GLY A 100 3.73 -13.60 -21.92
C GLY A 100 3.64 -14.88 -22.74
N GLY A 101 2.44 -15.41 -23.00
CA GLY A 101 2.19 -16.61 -23.81
C GLY A 101 1.44 -16.31 -25.13
N PRO A 102 1.42 -17.26 -26.09
CA PRO A 102 0.75 -17.08 -27.38
C PRO A 102 -0.77 -17.33 -27.34
N ASP A 103 -1.29 -17.87 -26.24
CA ASP A 103 -2.71 -18.24 -26.12
C ASP A 103 -3.50 -17.16 -25.39
N CYS A 104 -3.91 -16.15 -26.15
CA CYS A 104 -4.61 -14.99 -25.63
C CYS A 104 -6.01 -15.30 -25.08
N GLU A 105 -6.75 -16.22 -25.70
CA GLU A 105 -8.08 -16.63 -25.23
C GLU A 105 -7.99 -17.30 -23.84
N VAL A 106 -7.03 -18.22 -23.67
CA VAL A 106 -6.79 -18.87 -22.37
C VAL A 106 -6.29 -17.86 -21.33
N ALA A 107 -5.45 -16.91 -21.71
CA ALA A 107 -5.00 -15.85 -20.81
C ALA A 107 -6.17 -14.98 -20.33
N LEU A 108 -7.02 -14.53 -21.25
CA LEU A 108 -8.21 -13.73 -20.92
C LEU A 108 -9.17 -14.51 -20.00
N ARG A 109 -9.48 -15.77 -20.31
CA ARG A 109 -10.35 -16.61 -19.46
C ARG A 109 -9.82 -16.75 -18.04
N LYS A 110 -8.51 -17.01 -17.88
CA LYS A 110 -7.87 -17.05 -16.56
C LYS A 110 -7.93 -15.71 -15.84
N ALA A 111 -7.79 -14.61 -16.57
CA ALA A 111 -7.88 -13.26 -16.02
C ALA A 111 -9.31 -12.93 -15.56
N VAL A 112 -10.35 -13.33 -16.31
CA VAL A 112 -11.76 -13.21 -15.93
C VAL A 112 -12.06 -14.01 -14.65
N ASP A 113 -11.63 -15.27 -14.61
CA ASP A 113 -11.80 -16.12 -13.42
C ASP A 113 -11.10 -15.52 -12.18
N ARG A 114 -9.89 -14.98 -12.36
CA ARG A 114 -9.15 -14.27 -11.31
C ARG A 114 -9.89 -13.02 -10.85
N ALA A 115 -10.39 -12.20 -11.78
CA ALA A 115 -11.13 -10.97 -11.48
C ALA A 115 -12.38 -11.23 -10.63
N ARG A 116 -13.17 -12.25 -10.99
CA ARG A 116 -14.37 -12.65 -10.22
C ARG A 116 -14.02 -13.14 -8.81
N ARG A 117 -12.92 -13.90 -8.66
CA ARG A 117 -12.42 -14.32 -7.32
C ARG A 117 -11.96 -13.13 -6.47
N GLU A 118 -11.20 -12.21 -7.06
CA GLU A 118 -10.72 -11.00 -6.39
C GLU A 118 -11.88 -10.10 -5.96
N ALA A 119 -12.89 -9.91 -6.81
CA ALA A 119 -14.13 -9.21 -6.46
C ALA A 119 -14.84 -9.87 -5.27
N GLY A 120 -14.93 -11.21 -5.27
CA GLY A 120 -15.46 -11.98 -4.15
C GLY A 120 -14.69 -11.76 -2.84
N HIS A 121 -13.35 -11.73 -2.90
CA HIS A 121 -12.51 -11.42 -1.73
C HIS A 121 -12.70 -9.99 -1.22
N LEU A 122 -12.80 -9.00 -2.12
CA LEU A 122 -13.07 -7.62 -1.74
C LEU A 122 -14.43 -7.48 -1.06
N ARG A 123 -15.48 -8.09 -1.63
CA ARG A 123 -16.84 -8.08 -1.03
C ARG A 123 -16.83 -8.69 0.37
N ALA A 124 -16.13 -9.81 0.55
CA ALA A 124 -15.99 -10.46 1.86
C ALA A 124 -15.27 -9.56 2.88
N MET A 125 -14.17 -8.92 2.46
CA MET A 125 -13.43 -7.98 3.29
C MET A 125 -14.31 -6.79 3.67
N ARG A 126 -14.96 -6.13 2.71
CA ARG A 126 -15.85 -4.99 2.95
C ARG A 126 -16.99 -5.37 3.89
N ALA A 127 -17.69 -6.47 3.63
CA ALA A 127 -18.79 -6.91 4.49
C ALA A 127 -18.35 -7.19 5.94
N ALA A 128 -17.16 -7.77 6.14
CA ALA A 128 -16.63 -8.05 7.47
C ALA A 128 -16.27 -6.76 8.25
N PHE A 129 -15.64 -5.81 7.56
CA PHE A 129 -15.18 -4.54 8.14
C PHE A 129 -16.32 -3.52 8.31
N ASP A 130 -17.19 -3.36 7.32
CA ASP A 130 -18.39 -2.52 7.43
C ASP A 130 -19.33 -3.07 8.51
N GLY A 131 -19.52 -4.40 8.57
CA GLY A 131 -20.36 -5.07 9.56
C GLY A 131 -19.87 -4.97 11.01
N CYS A 132 -18.61 -4.56 11.24
CA CYS A 132 -18.06 -4.28 12.56
C CYS A 132 -17.88 -2.77 12.84
N GLY A 133 -18.38 -1.90 11.95
CA GLY A 133 -18.30 -0.45 12.10
C GLY A 133 -16.91 0.13 11.83
N GLN A 134 -16.08 -0.56 11.04
CA GLN A 134 -14.74 -0.11 10.61
C GLN A 134 -14.69 -0.05 9.08
N PRO A 135 -15.25 0.99 8.43
CA PRO A 135 -15.35 1.03 6.98
C PRO A 135 -13.99 0.88 6.29
N LEU A 136 -13.96 0.06 5.24
CA LEU A 136 -12.75 -0.12 4.44
C LEU A 136 -12.46 1.16 3.63
N LEU A 137 -11.23 1.68 3.71
CA LEU A 137 -10.79 2.82 2.92
C LEU A 137 -10.10 2.40 1.63
N ALA A 138 -9.23 1.39 1.73
CA ALA A 138 -8.42 0.86 0.64
C ALA A 138 -7.93 -0.55 0.99
N THR A 139 -7.29 -1.22 0.04
CA THR A 139 -6.50 -2.44 0.28
C THR A 139 -5.36 -2.52 -0.72
N ASP A 140 -4.32 -3.29 -0.39
CA ASP A 140 -3.27 -3.61 -1.34
C ASP A 140 -3.82 -4.42 -2.54
N VAL A 141 -3.04 -4.47 -3.62
CA VAL A 141 -3.44 -5.15 -4.88
C VAL A 141 -3.68 -6.65 -4.71
N LYS A 142 -3.16 -7.27 -3.64
CA LYS A 142 -3.37 -8.70 -3.34
C LYS A 142 -4.61 -8.94 -2.48
N LEU A 143 -5.30 -7.89 -2.04
CA LEU A 143 -6.48 -7.95 -1.18
C LEU A 143 -6.18 -8.68 0.15
N THR A 144 -5.03 -8.36 0.75
CA THR A 144 -4.50 -8.96 1.98
C THR A 144 -4.27 -7.99 3.13
N ALA A 145 -4.27 -6.68 2.85
CA ALA A 145 -3.97 -5.65 3.83
C ALA A 145 -5.00 -4.50 3.77
N PRO A 146 -6.17 -4.65 4.44
CA PRO A 146 -7.17 -3.58 4.53
C PRO A 146 -6.60 -2.34 5.22
N TRP A 147 -7.08 -1.18 4.77
CA TRP A 147 -6.82 0.13 5.38
C TRP A 147 -8.10 0.64 6.03
N ILE A 148 -8.02 1.01 7.30
CA ILE A 148 -9.14 1.57 8.07
C ILE A 148 -8.66 2.75 8.93
N GLU A 149 -9.58 3.60 9.35
CA GLU A 149 -9.28 4.58 10.37
C GLU A 149 -9.35 3.95 11.76
N ALA A 150 -8.39 4.26 12.61
CA ALA A 150 -8.49 3.93 14.03
C ALA A 150 -7.74 4.96 14.88
N ARG A 151 -8.39 5.42 15.97
CA ARG A 151 -7.72 6.26 16.96
C ARG A 151 -7.00 5.40 17.99
N LEU A 152 -5.68 5.36 17.89
CA LEU A 152 -4.82 4.70 18.87
C LEU A 152 -4.29 5.71 19.89
N THR A 153 -4.39 5.35 21.16
CA THR A 153 -3.75 6.02 22.30
C THR A 153 -3.32 4.94 23.30
N ASP A 154 -2.44 5.23 24.25
CA ASP A 154 -2.07 4.26 25.30
C ASP A 154 -3.28 3.73 26.07
N ARG A 155 -4.35 4.53 26.18
CA ARG A 155 -5.56 4.13 26.92
C ARG A 155 -6.50 3.25 26.09
N THR A 156 -6.35 3.25 24.78
CA THR A 156 -7.33 2.65 23.85
C THR A 156 -6.74 1.60 22.94
N VAL A 157 -5.41 1.41 22.94
CA VAL A 157 -4.72 0.53 22.00
C VAL A 157 -5.25 -0.90 22.08
N ASP A 158 -5.34 -1.50 23.27
CA ASP A 158 -5.80 -2.89 23.43
C ASP A 158 -7.26 -3.06 23.02
N ASP A 159 -8.14 -2.15 23.43
CA ASP A 159 -9.56 -2.17 23.05
C ASP A 159 -9.76 -2.02 21.54
N VAL A 160 -8.98 -1.15 20.90
CA VAL A 160 -9.01 -0.96 19.45
C VAL A 160 -8.52 -2.23 18.74
N LEU A 161 -7.39 -2.81 19.18
CA LEU A 161 -6.86 -4.04 18.60
C LEU A 161 -7.81 -5.23 18.79
N ALA A 162 -8.48 -5.34 19.94
CA ALA A 162 -9.49 -6.36 20.17
C ALA A 162 -10.69 -6.20 19.21
N ARG A 163 -11.20 -4.98 19.03
CA ARG A 163 -12.30 -4.72 18.08
C ARG A 163 -11.91 -4.99 16.63
N VAL A 164 -10.74 -4.53 16.21
CA VAL A 164 -10.22 -4.80 14.85
C VAL A 164 -9.97 -6.30 14.66
N GLY A 165 -9.45 -6.99 15.68
CA GLY A 165 -9.28 -8.44 15.70
C GLY A 165 -10.59 -9.19 15.48
N ALA A 166 -11.71 -8.71 16.05
CA ALA A 166 -13.03 -9.28 15.78
C ALA A 166 -13.49 -9.09 14.32
N CYS A 167 -13.17 -7.95 13.69
CA CYS A 167 -13.40 -7.74 12.25
C CYS A 167 -12.55 -8.70 11.42
N VAL A 168 -11.29 -8.86 11.79
CA VAL A 168 -10.34 -9.78 11.14
C VAL A 168 -10.82 -11.23 11.27
N GLN A 169 -11.34 -11.65 12.42
CA GLN A 169 -11.95 -12.97 12.59
C GLN A 169 -13.07 -13.21 11.58
N ARG A 170 -14.02 -12.27 11.47
CA ARG A 170 -15.13 -12.37 10.50
C ARG A 170 -14.62 -12.48 9.07
N TRP A 171 -13.61 -11.68 8.74
CA TRP A 171 -13.01 -11.71 7.41
C TRP A 171 -12.27 -13.03 7.12
N VAL A 172 -11.47 -13.52 8.07
CA VAL A 172 -10.75 -14.79 7.96
C VAL A 172 -11.70 -15.95 7.78
N THR A 173 -12.77 -16.02 8.58
CA THR A 173 -13.83 -17.05 8.42
C THR A 173 -14.46 -16.98 7.03
N ALA A 174 -14.89 -15.79 6.59
CA ALA A 174 -15.49 -15.59 5.27
C ALA A 174 -14.53 -15.89 4.10
N ARG A 175 -13.21 -15.73 4.31
CA ARG A 175 -12.19 -16.12 3.34
C ARG A 175 -11.98 -17.62 3.33
N ALA A 176 -11.93 -18.26 4.49
CA ALA A 176 -11.75 -19.71 4.63
C ALA A 176 -12.89 -20.50 3.97
N GLU A 177 -14.13 -20.01 4.04
CA GLU A 177 -15.28 -20.61 3.36
C GLU A 177 -15.16 -20.60 1.83
N ARG A 178 -14.50 -19.57 1.28
CA ARG A 178 -14.31 -19.40 -0.17
C ARG A 178 -13.06 -20.11 -0.68
N ASP A 179 -11.98 -20.04 0.08
CA ASP A 179 -10.68 -20.62 -0.25
C ASP A 179 -9.98 -21.13 1.03
N PRO A 180 -10.29 -22.38 1.45
CA PRO A 180 -9.73 -22.96 2.68
C PRO A 180 -8.21 -23.06 2.69
N GLY A 181 -7.58 -23.15 1.52
CA GLY A 181 -6.14 -23.30 1.34
C GLY A 181 -5.36 -21.98 1.39
N ALA A 182 -6.03 -20.84 1.22
CA ALA A 182 -5.40 -19.53 1.11
C ALA A 182 -5.52 -18.65 2.37
N VAL A 183 -5.80 -19.24 3.53
CA VAL A 183 -5.80 -18.52 4.81
C VAL A 183 -4.36 -18.39 5.32
N PRO A 184 -3.82 -17.16 5.45
CA PRO A 184 -2.46 -16.97 5.92
C PRO A 184 -2.35 -17.22 7.44
N LYS A 185 -1.14 -17.51 7.91
CA LYS A 185 -0.85 -17.65 9.35
C LYS A 185 -0.95 -16.32 10.12
N TRP A 186 -0.95 -15.21 9.40
CA TRP A 186 -1.01 -13.86 9.93
C TRP A 186 -1.81 -12.98 8.98
N VAL A 187 -2.60 -12.07 9.54
CA VAL A 187 -3.32 -11.04 8.79
C VAL A 187 -2.88 -9.67 9.25
N THR A 188 -2.66 -8.75 8.32
CA THR A 188 -2.26 -7.37 8.65
C THR A 188 -3.37 -6.39 8.33
N VAL A 189 -3.60 -5.43 9.22
CA VAL A 189 -4.52 -4.30 9.01
C VAL A 189 -3.71 -3.01 9.14
N ASN A 190 -3.83 -2.12 8.16
CA ASN A 190 -3.25 -0.80 8.20
C ASN A 190 -4.25 0.16 8.88
N LEU A 191 -3.77 0.86 9.91
CA LEU A 191 -4.56 1.77 10.75
C LEU A 191 -4.03 3.18 10.53
N VAL A 192 -4.86 4.02 9.90
CA VAL A 192 -4.57 5.45 9.69
C VAL A 192 -5.29 6.32 10.71
N ALA A 193 -4.84 7.56 10.82
CA ALA A 193 -5.46 8.54 11.71
C ALA A 193 -6.94 8.80 11.32
N PRO A 194 -7.81 9.09 12.30
CA PRO A 194 -9.18 9.52 12.01
C PRO A 194 -9.22 10.77 11.11
N GLY A 195 -10.15 10.80 10.15
CA GLY A 195 -10.29 11.88 9.17
C GLY A 195 -9.53 11.64 7.86
N ALA A 196 -8.63 10.64 7.80
CA ALA A 196 -7.92 10.28 6.58
C ALA A 196 -8.85 9.98 5.39
N ALA A 197 -10.07 9.51 5.64
CA ALA A 197 -11.09 9.24 4.64
C ALA A 197 -11.53 10.49 3.86
N GLU A 198 -11.54 11.66 4.51
CA GLU A 198 -12.02 12.93 3.94
C GLU A 198 -11.08 13.45 2.85
N ASP A 199 -9.78 13.18 2.99
CA ASP A 199 -8.72 13.65 2.09
C ASP A 199 -8.36 12.66 0.99
N LEU A 200 -9.07 11.52 0.87
CA LEU A 200 -8.70 10.49 -0.10
C LEU A 200 -8.98 10.94 -1.53
N PRO A 201 -7.98 10.86 -2.43
CA PRO A 201 -8.21 11.06 -3.86
C PRO A 201 -9.31 10.14 -4.37
N ALA A 202 -10.35 10.75 -4.96
CA ALA A 202 -11.43 10.00 -5.57
C ALA A 202 -10.92 9.28 -6.82
N ALA A 203 -11.04 7.95 -6.85
CA ALA A 203 -10.98 7.20 -8.09
C ALA A 203 -12.24 7.48 -8.91
N LYS A 204 -12.14 7.46 -10.24
CA LYS A 204 -13.29 7.62 -11.15
C LYS A 204 -14.39 6.63 -10.75
N SER A 205 -15.62 7.12 -10.60
CA SER A 205 -16.75 6.30 -10.14
C SER A 205 -17.14 5.21 -11.13
N THR A 206 -16.76 5.35 -12.39
CA THR A 206 -16.96 4.39 -13.48
C THR A 206 -16.02 3.19 -13.40
N LEU A 207 -14.99 3.23 -12.56
CA LEU A 207 -14.07 2.10 -12.39
C LEU A 207 -14.68 1.04 -11.48
N PRO A 208 -14.38 -0.26 -11.73
CA PRO A 208 -14.80 -1.32 -10.83
C PRO A 208 -14.27 -1.13 -9.41
N ALA A 209 -15.02 -1.63 -8.41
CA ALA A 209 -14.68 -1.40 -7.02
C ALA A 209 -13.26 -1.88 -6.67
N VAL A 210 -12.82 -3.05 -7.15
CA VAL A 210 -11.46 -3.53 -6.87
C VAL A 210 -10.39 -2.53 -7.33
N VAL A 211 -10.58 -1.89 -8.49
CA VAL A 211 -9.67 -0.85 -8.98
C VAL A 211 -9.68 0.38 -8.08
N ARG A 212 -10.88 0.81 -7.64
CA ARG A 212 -11.05 1.99 -6.78
C ARG A 212 -10.44 1.79 -5.39
N PHE A 213 -10.51 0.58 -4.84
CA PHE A 213 -9.95 0.24 -3.52
C PHE A 213 -8.45 -0.03 -3.56
N THR A 214 -7.91 -0.46 -4.70
CA THR A 214 -6.46 -0.65 -4.90
C THR A 214 -5.80 0.52 -5.66
N HIS A 215 -6.46 1.67 -5.75
CA HIS A 215 -6.01 2.80 -6.55
C HIS A 215 -4.72 3.40 -5.97
N GLY A 216 -3.65 3.45 -6.77
CA GLY A 216 -2.32 3.87 -6.35
C GLY A 216 -2.29 5.24 -5.62
N PRO A 217 -2.86 6.31 -6.20
CA PRO A 217 -2.95 7.61 -5.53
C PRO A 217 -3.66 7.59 -4.16
N ARG A 218 -4.67 6.74 -4.00
CA ARG A 218 -5.36 6.57 -2.70
C ARG A 218 -4.46 5.88 -1.69
N LEU A 219 -3.78 4.80 -2.08
CA LEU A 219 -2.81 4.11 -1.23
C LEU A 219 -1.64 5.02 -0.85
N ALA A 220 -1.15 5.84 -1.80
CA ALA A 220 -0.11 6.83 -1.56
C ALA A 220 -0.55 7.93 -0.58
N ALA A 221 -1.80 8.40 -0.68
CA ALA A 221 -2.35 9.37 0.27
C ALA A 221 -2.42 8.79 1.69
N LEU A 222 -2.87 7.54 1.84
CA LEU A 222 -2.92 6.84 3.13
C LEU A 222 -1.53 6.57 3.73
N ALA A 223 -0.53 6.34 2.88
CA ALA A 223 0.85 6.06 3.28
C ALA A 223 1.74 7.32 3.35
N ARG A 224 1.15 8.52 3.16
CA ARG A 224 1.89 9.79 3.15
C ARG A 224 2.45 10.14 4.52
N ASP A 225 1.66 9.88 5.56
CA ASP A 225 2.00 10.15 6.95
C ASP A 225 2.25 8.82 7.68
N PRO A 226 2.88 8.84 8.87
CA PRO A 226 3.01 7.65 9.70
C PRO A 226 1.67 6.97 9.98
N TYR A 227 1.64 5.65 9.78
CA TYR A 227 0.48 4.81 10.08
C TYR A 227 0.91 3.57 10.84
N TYR A 228 -0.06 2.89 11.46
CA TYR A 228 0.21 1.66 12.19
C TYR A 228 -0.15 0.43 11.35
N VAL A 229 0.58 -0.65 11.53
CA VAL A 229 0.23 -1.96 10.99
C VAL A 229 0.04 -2.92 12.15
N ALA A 230 -1.19 -3.38 12.33
CA ALA A 230 -1.55 -4.41 13.29
C ALA A 230 -1.48 -5.78 12.61
N ALA A 231 -0.68 -6.69 13.15
CA ALA A 231 -0.51 -8.05 12.66
C ALA A 231 -1.16 -9.03 13.64
N TYR A 232 -2.16 -9.76 13.16
CA TYR A 232 -2.95 -10.71 13.93
C TYR A 232 -2.54 -12.15 13.58
N PRO A 233 -2.06 -12.94 14.56
CA PRO A 233 -1.87 -14.37 14.36
C PRO A 233 -3.20 -15.07 14.07
N VAL A 234 -3.15 -16.03 13.16
CA VAL A 234 -4.28 -16.91 12.81
C VAL A 234 -3.92 -18.33 13.19
N GLY A 235 -4.78 -18.93 14.02
CA GLY A 235 -4.68 -20.30 14.47
C GLY A 235 -4.83 -21.32 13.33
N ARG A 236 -4.32 -22.53 13.58
CA ARG A 236 -4.46 -23.67 12.66
C ARG A 236 -5.69 -24.53 12.95
N ASP A 237 -6.47 -24.16 13.95
CA ASP A 237 -7.76 -24.75 14.30
C ASP A 237 -8.75 -24.64 13.14
N ALA A 238 -9.84 -25.41 13.23
CA ALA A 238 -10.87 -25.47 12.20
C ALA A 238 -11.52 -24.10 11.96
N ASP A 239 -11.67 -23.31 13.03
CA ASP A 239 -12.32 -22.00 12.99
C ASP A 239 -11.35 -20.87 12.61
N ARG A 240 -10.06 -21.20 12.41
CA ARG A 240 -8.99 -20.24 12.07
C ARG A 240 -9.00 -19.06 13.04
N THR A 241 -8.96 -19.36 14.34
CA THR A 241 -9.14 -18.37 15.40
C THR A 241 -8.06 -17.28 15.32
N VAL A 242 -8.50 -16.02 15.35
CA VAL A 242 -7.65 -14.84 15.36
C VAL A 242 -7.31 -14.47 16.80
N ASP A 243 -6.01 -14.47 17.11
CA ASP A 243 -5.52 -14.08 18.43
C ASP A 243 -5.27 -12.57 18.50
N ALA A 244 -6.29 -11.83 18.89
CA ALA A 244 -6.20 -10.38 19.04
C ALA A 244 -5.34 -9.94 20.23
N ALA A 245 -5.19 -10.79 21.26
CA ALA A 245 -4.39 -10.45 22.45
C ALA A 245 -2.89 -10.49 22.14
N SER A 246 -2.47 -11.34 21.20
CA SER A 246 -1.09 -11.41 20.70
C SER A 246 -0.88 -10.55 19.44
N ALA A 247 -1.77 -9.61 19.14
CA ALA A 247 -1.61 -8.73 17.98
C ALA A 247 -0.34 -7.88 18.11
N GLY A 248 0.53 -7.96 17.11
CA GLY A 248 1.74 -7.15 17.04
C GLY A 248 1.45 -5.82 16.35
N LEU A 249 1.88 -4.70 16.92
CA LEU A 249 1.73 -3.38 16.32
C LEU A 249 3.09 -2.83 15.91
N ARG A 250 3.17 -2.19 14.73
CA ARG A 250 4.36 -1.47 14.29
C ARG A 250 3.99 -0.15 13.63
N ILE A 251 4.90 0.81 13.66
CA ILE A 251 4.77 2.07 12.94
C ILE A 251 5.44 1.93 11.58
N VAL A 252 4.77 2.43 10.54
CA VAL A 252 5.34 2.60 9.21
C VAL A 252 5.39 4.07 8.90
N SER A 253 6.60 4.56 8.65
CA SER A 253 6.87 5.95 8.35
C SER A 253 7.46 6.09 6.93
N PRO A 254 7.26 7.24 6.29
CA PRO A 254 8.04 7.69 5.14
C PRO A 254 9.56 7.50 5.29
N LEU A 255 10.26 7.42 4.16
CA LEU A 255 11.69 7.10 4.11
C LEU A 255 12.54 8.08 4.94
N GLU A 256 12.30 9.38 4.82
CA GLU A 256 13.07 10.41 5.52
C GLU A 256 12.97 10.27 7.05
N GLU A 257 11.76 10.01 7.55
CA GLU A 257 11.49 9.80 8.97
C GLU A 257 12.11 8.50 9.48
N ARG A 258 12.04 7.42 8.69
CA ARG A 258 12.73 6.16 9.02
C ARG A 258 14.24 6.33 9.11
N GLN A 259 14.84 7.08 8.19
CA GLN A 259 16.26 7.39 8.23
C GLN A 259 16.62 8.27 9.43
N ALA A 260 15.76 9.25 9.76
CA ALA A 260 15.95 10.10 10.92
C ALA A 260 15.86 9.32 12.24
N PHE A 261 14.87 8.42 12.37
CA PHE A 261 14.73 7.48 13.47
C PHE A 261 15.99 6.60 13.60
N SER A 262 16.46 6.00 12.49
CA SER A 262 17.67 5.18 12.48
C SER A 262 18.88 5.92 13.05
N ARG A 263 19.11 7.17 12.62
CA ARG A 263 20.23 7.98 13.10
C ARG A 263 20.12 8.27 14.60
N ARG A 264 18.92 8.56 15.09
CA ARG A 264 18.68 8.84 16.52
C ARG A 264 18.87 7.62 17.40
N ILE A 265 18.38 6.45 16.95
CA ILE A 265 18.61 5.18 17.63
C ILE A 265 20.10 4.86 17.70
N ASP A 266 20.81 4.91 16.57
CA ASP A 266 22.24 4.61 16.52
C ASP A 266 23.01 5.54 17.47
N ALA A 267 22.72 6.84 17.45
CA ALA A 267 23.34 7.81 18.34
C ALA A 267 23.02 7.57 19.83
N SER A 268 21.82 7.08 20.14
CA SER A 268 21.39 6.82 21.52
C SER A 268 21.97 5.52 22.07
N VAL A 269 22.15 4.49 21.22
CA VAL A 269 22.59 3.15 21.60
C VAL A 269 24.12 3.04 21.64
N LEU A 270 24.83 3.73 20.75
CA LEU A 270 26.30 3.65 20.65
C LEU A 270 27.05 3.92 21.96
N PRO A 271 26.70 4.93 22.78
CA PRO A 271 27.37 5.15 24.05
C PRO A 271 27.30 3.95 25.00
N ALA A 272 26.13 3.29 25.07
CA ALA A 272 25.94 2.10 25.89
C ALA A 272 26.75 0.92 25.36
N LEU A 273 26.75 0.70 24.04
CA LEU A 273 27.55 -0.36 23.43
C LEU A 273 29.05 -0.13 23.64
N ARG A 274 29.53 1.13 23.54
CA ARG A 274 30.93 1.50 23.72
C ARG A 274 31.45 1.38 25.14
N ALA A 275 30.57 1.27 26.13
CA ALA A 275 30.97 0.92 27.49
C ALA A 275 31.56 -0.51 27.56
N THR A 276 31.12 -1.41 26.66
CA THR A 276 31.59 -2.81 26.59
C THR A 276 32.53 -3.03 25.38
N TYR A 277 32.23 -2.42 24.24
CA TYR A 277 32.93 -2.54 22.97
C TYR A 277 33.44 -1.17 22.52
N PRO A 278 34.63 -0.70 22.97
CA PRO A 278 35.05 0.70 22.84
C PRO A 278 35.01 1.27 21.41
N ASP A 279 35.28 0.42 20.41
CA ASP A 279 35.33 0.80 19.00
C ASP A 279 34.03 0.46 18.23
N ALA A 280 32.93 0.18 18.94
CA ALA A 280 31.69 -0.25 18.32
C ALA A 280 31.18 0.76 17.27
N VAL A 281 30.70 0.20 16.16
CA VAL A 281 30.05 0.93 15.06
C VAL A 281 28.75 0.22 14.68
N THR A 282 27.67 0.98 14.52
CA THR A 282 26.40 0.44 14.00
C THR A 282 26.49 0.26 12.49
N THR A 283 25.62 -0.59 11.93
CA THR A 283 25.53 -0.80 10.48
C THR A 283 24.97 0.40 9.71
N GLY A 284 24.46 1.42 10.42
CA GLY A 284 23.88 2.62 9.82
C GLY A 284 22.48 2.40 9.24
N GLY A 285 21.71 1.48 9.83
CA GLY A 285 20.45 1.00 9.26
C GLY A 285 19.47 0.43 10.28
N ALA A 286 19.53 0.82 11.55
CA ALA A 286 18.52 0.43 12.55
C ALA A 286 17.07 0.71 12.09
N GLY A 287 16.83 1.73 11.26
CA GLY A 287 15.54 2.01 10.60
C GLY A 287 15.13 1.05 9.46
N MET A 288 15.98 0.06 9.16
CA MET A 288 15.66 -1.11 8.32
C MET A 288 15.27 -2.34 9.14
N GLY A 289 15.44 -2.31 10.47
CA GLY A 289 14.96 -3.35 11.38
C GLY A 289 13.44 -3.34 11.54
N VAL A 290 12.85 -4.49 11.86
CA VAL A 290 11.44 -4.59 12.24
C VAL A 290 11.32 -4.14 13.69
N TRP A 291 10.93 -2.89 13.91
CA TRP A 291 10.57 -2.39 15.24
C TRP A 291 9.09 -2.64 15.50
N ARG A 292 8.77 -3.08 16.72
CA ARG A 292 7.39 -3.31 17.17
C ARG A 292 7.11 -2.44 18.38
N LEU A 293 5.89 -1.96 18.50
CA LEU A 293 5.42 -1.36 19.75
C LEU A 293 5.28 -2.45 20.79
N GLU A 294 5.65 -2.14 22.03
CA GLU A 294 5.37 -3.02 23.16
C GLU A 294 3.85 -3.12 23.37
N GLN A 295 3.39 -4.28 23.85
CA GLN A 295 1.96 -4.51 24.05
C GLN A 295 1.38 -3.49 25.05
N GLY A 296 0.16 -3.01 24.78
CA GLY A 296 -0.54 -2.06 25.65
C GLY A 296 -0.02 -0.63 25.64
N THR A 297 1.00 -0.28 24.83
CA THR A 297 1.55 1.08 24.83
C THR A 297 1.95 1.56 23.44
N LEU A 298 1.77 2.86 23.20
CA LEU A 298 2.28 3.53 22.01
C LEU A 298 3.60 4.28 22.29
N ARG A 299 4.06 4.29 23.55
CA ARG A 299 5.23 5.08 23.98
C ARG A 299 6.55 4.33 23.89
N ARG A 300 6.50 3.02 23.72
CA ARG A 300 7.71 2.21 23.75
C ARG A 300 7.71 1.21 22.62
N MET A 301 8.83 1.15 21.93
CA MET A 301 9.10 0.24 20.84
C MET A 301 10.29 -0.63 21.21
N ARG A 302 10.31 -1.84 20.67
CA ARG A 302 11.39 -2.80 20.79
C ARG A 302 11.88 -3.17 19.40
N GLY A 303 13.19 -3.33 19.27
CA GLY A 303 13.87 -3.53 18.00
C GLY A 303 15.26 -4.11 18.17
N TYR A 304 15.88 -4.50 17.05
CA TYR A 304 17.29 -4.89 17.04
C TYR A 304 18.13 -3.84 16.32
N VAL A 305 19.25 -3.46 16.93
CA VAL A 305 20.29 -2.63 16.32
C VAL A 305 21.48 -3.53 16.00
N LEU A 306 21.79 -3.67 14.73
CA LEU A 306 22.96 -4.44 14.29
C LEU A 306 24.23 -3.59 14.41
N PHE A 307 25.31 -4.18 14.91
CA PHE A 307 26.58 -3.50 15.09
C PHE A 307 27.78 -4.46 14.97
N CYS A 308 28.97 -3.89 14.80
CA CYS A 308 30.25 -4.58 14.84
C CYS A 308 31.03 -4.06 16.05
N GLU A 309 31.77 -4.94 16.73
CA GLU A 309 32.59 -4.56 17.89
C GLU A 309 33.68 -3.55 17.53
N ARG A 310 34.17 -3.62 16.29
CA ARG A 310 35.19 -2.74 15.70
C ARG A 310 34.83 -2.44 14.24
N PRO A 311 35.31 -1.33 13.67
CA PRO A 311 35.17 -1.08 12.23
C PRO A 311 35.85 -2.18 11.41
N PRO A 312 35.28 -2.59 10.25
CA PRO A 312 35.93 -3.54 9.35
C PRO A 312 37.31 -3.05 8.89
N ALA A 313 38.31 -3.95 8.94
CA ALA A 313 39.71 -3.62 8.67
C ALA A 313 39.98 -3.18 7.22
N ASP A 314 39.12 -3.58 6.28
CA ASP A 314 39.20 -3.23 4.86
C ASP A 314 38.47 -1.92 4.52
N GLY A 315 38.01 -1.19 5.55
CA GLY A 315 37.25 0.05 5.38
C GLY A 315 35.85 -0.14 4.80
N LYS A 316 35.38 -1.39 4.66
CA LYS A 316 34.01 -1.67 4.21
C LYS A 316 32.98 -1.33 5.29
N GLN A 317 31.72 -1.24 4.86
CA GLN A 317 30.59 -1.02 5.74
C GLN A 317 30.42 -2.20 6.72
N CYS A 318 30.14 -1.89 7.99
CA CYS A 318 29.75 -2.89 8.98
C CYS A 318 28.41 -3.52 8.57
N PHE A 319 28.37 -4.86 8.49
CA PHE A 319 27.14 -5.62 8.19
C PHE A 319 26.45 -6.18 9.43
N GLY A 320 27.04 -6.00 10.62
CA GLY A 320 26.47 -6.43 11.89
C GLY A 320 26.79 -7.88 12.20
N ASP A 321 27.76 -8.06 13.09
CA ASP A 321 28.18 -9.36 13.64
C ASP A 321 27.47 -9.65 14.96
N LEU A 322 26.97 -8.59 15.61
CA LEU A 322 26.20 -8.62 16.84
C LEU A 322 24.89 -7.86 16.66
N ALA A 323 23.91 -8.18 17.51
CA ALA A 323 22.67 -7.42 17.60
C ALA A 323 22.41 -6.97 19.04
N ALA A 324 22.09 -5.70 19.23
CA ALA A 324 21.56 -5.20 20.49
C ALA A 324 20.04 -5.24 20.43
N LEU A 325 19.39 -5.91 21.38
CA LEU A 325 17.96 -5.77 21.63
C LEU A 325 17.75 -4.45 22.37
N VAL A 326 17.03 -3.53 21.73
CA VAL A 326 16.88 -2.16 22.18
C VAL A 326 15.42 -1.85 22.39
N THR A 327 15.13 -1.09 23.43
CA THR A 327 13.85 -0.42 23.61
C THR A 327 14.02 1.09 23.49
N SER A 328 13.06 1.80 22.90
CA SER A 328 13.09 3.26 22.74
C SER A 328 11.69 3.86 22.70
N ASP A 329 11.59 5.19 22.72
CA ASP A 329 10.35 5.86 22.27
C ASP A 329 10.18 5.74 20.73
N PRO A 330 8.98 6.03 20.18
CA PRO A 330 8.75 6.03 18.73
C PRO A 330 9.56 7.04 17.93
N GLU A 331 10.05 8.10 18.57
CA GLU A 331 10.93 9.06 17.93
C GLU A 331 12.38 8.55 17.84
N GLY A 332 12.73 7.47 18.54
CA GLY A 332 14.08 6.90 18.62
C GLY A 332 14.97 7.59 19.65
N ARG A 333 14.37 8.21 20.67
CA ARG A 333 15.01 8.75 21.87
C ARG A 333 14.85 7.77 23.03
N ASP A 334 15.55 8.07 24.13
CA ASP A 334 15.53 7.29 25.37
C ASP A 334 15.81 5.79 25.13
N ALA A 335 16.74 5.52 24.20
CA ALA A 335 17.07 4.15 23.84
C ALA A 335 17.86 3.45 24.94
N GLU A 336 17.45 2.22 25.24
CA GLU A 336 18.05 1.36 26.26
C GLU A 336 18.44 0.03 25.63
N VAL A 337 19.69 -0.40 25.83
CA VAL A 337 20.18 -1.72 25.43
C VAL A 337 19.74 -2.72 26.50
N VAL A 338 18.82 -3.61 26.14
CA VAL A 338 18.30 -4.66 27.02
C VAL A 338 19.25 -5.85 27.07
N GLU A 339 19.75 -6.26 25.90
CA GLU A 339 20.61 -7.43 25.75
C GLU A 339 21.46 -7.29 24.49
N VAL A 340 22.68 -7.84 24.51
CA VAL A 340 23.51 -8.01 23.33
C VAL A 340 23.52 -9.49 22.96
N LEU A 341 23.10 -9.79 21.74
CA LEU A 341 23.09 -11.12 21.16
C LEU A 341 24.35 -11.37 20.34
N THR A 342 25.00 -12.48 20.63
CA THR A 342 26.03 -13.10 19.79
C THR A 342 25.39 -14.13 18.85
N ASP A 343 26.15 -14.62 17.86
CA ASP A 343 25.73 -15.73 16.99
C ASP A 343 24.41 -15.48 16.22
N ILE A 344 24.19 -14.23 15.82
CA ILE A 344 22.98 -13.78 15.13
C ILE A 344 22.90 -14.23 13.66
N ARG A 345 23.81 -15.09 13.20
CA ARG A 345 23.86 -15.61 11.83
C ARG A 345 24.03 -17.11 11.83
N ASP A 346 23.34 -17.78 10.91
CA ASP A 346 23.54 -19.22 10.71
C ASP A 346 24.82 -19.54 9.91
N GLU A 347 25.10 -20.83 9.72
CA GLU A 347 26.28 -21.34 9.00
C GLU A 347 26.40 -20.81 7.56
N ARG A 348 25.31 -20.28 6.98
CA ARG A 348 25.28 -19.70 5.63
C ARG A 348 25.36 -18.17 5.66
N GLY A 349 25.57 -17.58 6.83
CA GLY A 349 25.63 -16.13 7.05
C GLY A 349 24.27 -15.44 7.09
N VAL A 350 23.15 -16.19 7.13
CA VAL A 350 21.80 -15.62 7.14
C VAL A 350 21.46 -15.13 8.55
N LEU A 351 20.98 -13.89 8.65
CA LEU A 351 20.57 -13.28 9.91
C LEU A 351 19.41 -14.06 10.56
N ARG A 352 19.59 -14.46 11.82
CA ARG A 352 18.60 -15.11 12.68
C ARG A 352 18.50 -14.38 14.00
N LEU A 353 17.42 -13.63 14.16
CA LEU A 353 17.12 -12.91 15.39
C LEU A 353 15.95 -13.61 16.11
N PRO A 354 15.94 -13.66 17.44
CA PRO A 354 14.80 -14.16 18.20
C PRO A 354 13.53 -13.38 17.85
N PRO A 355 12.35 -14.05 17.82
CA PRO A 355 11.08 -13.36 17.64
C PRO A 355 10.87 -12.35 18.78
N GLN A 356 10.34 -11.17 18.43
CA GLN A 356 9.97 -10.12 19.37
C GLN A 356 8.51 -10.20 19.77
#